data_AF-A0A183PM86-F1
#
_entry.id   AF-A0A183PM86-F1
#
_cell.length_a   1.000
_cell.length_b   1.000
_cell.length_c   1.000
_cell.angle_alpha   90.00
_cell.angle_beta   90.00
_cell.angle_gamma   90.00
#
_symmetry.space_group_name_H-M   'P 1'
#
loop_
_entity.id
_entity.type
_entity.pdbx_description
1 polymer ?
#
loop_
_entity_poly.entity_id
_entity_poly.type
_entity_poly.pdbx_seq_one_letter_code
_entity_poly.pdbx_strand_id
1 'polypeptide(L)'
;MKMIEDICSNSKLFLSKSLDFILTTNSQLFESNTNRMNHYLNKHDNSSLLFLNEYIKNVTEKLKGIQRFKQQLYICNIINLLWMYIPPIIFILGSLGNILSFVILRHSSTGSMTIFVYLIARSIVDEIVLIIGLLRRWFDKIFDTKFENTSNFMCKMIHFWGTSSSLLSVWLTVSLTAERALVVSFPLHVSRLISYNRVRNLIIILSILCAILSLHFCFTVGITSNCSHKFSKPSSSSSSSWLTTNQTIQMNLTIPFINYNTKIKCFEQCSILPQYSSLNWY
;
A
#
# COMPACT_ATOMS: atom_id res chain seq x y z
N MET A 1 -0.64 1.01 -1.46
CA MET A 1 -1.46 -0.17 -1.14
C MET A 1 -2.95 0.13 -1.23
N LYS A 2 -3.49 1.05 -0.41
CA LYS A 2 -4.92 1.45 -0.43
C LYS A 2 -5.43 1.81 -1.84
N MET A 3 -4.64 2.58 -2.59
CA MET A 3 -4.92 2.93 -3.99
C MET A 3 -5.04 1.70 -4.92
N ILE A 4 -4.22 0.66 -4.72
CA ILE A 4 -4.26 -0.57 -5.52
C ILE A 4 -5.48 -1.40 -5.14
N GLU A 5 -5.81 -1.47 -3.85
CA GLU A 5 -7.01 -2.16 -3.36
C GLU A 5 -8.30 -1.49 -3.85
N ASP A 6 -8.35 -0.16 -3.87
CA ASP A 6 -9.47 0.60 -4.41
C ASP A 6 -9.61 0.37 -5.93
N ILE A 7 -8.49 0.32 -6.67
CA ILE A 7 -8.48 -0.03 -8.09
C ILE A 7 -8.97 -1.48 -8.31
N CYS A 8 -8.54 -2.43 -7.46
CA CYS A 8 -8.94 -3.83 -7.54
C CYS A 8 -10.43 -4.04 -7.19
N SER A 9 -10.95 -3.31 -6.20
CA SER A 9 -12.36 -3.35 -5.80
C SER A 9 -13.26 -2.73 -6.88
N ASN A 10 -12.87 -1.57 -7.41
CA ASN A 10 -13.61 -0.88 -8.46
C ASN A 10 -13.59 -1.66 -9.78
N SER A 11 -12.45 -2.25 -10.15
CA SER A 11 -12.37 -3.10 -11.35
C SER A 11 -13.23 -4.37 -11.22
N LYS A 12 -13.28 -5.01 -10.05
CA LYS A 12 -14.17 -6.15 -9.76
C LYS A 12 -15.65 -5.77 -9.87
N LEU A 13 -16.06 -4.64 -9.30
CA LEU A 13 -17.44 -4.14 -9.37
C LEU A 13 -17.85 -3.73 -10.79
N PHE A 14 -16.95 -3.08 -11.54
CA PHE A 14 -17.20 -2.70 -12.92
C PHE A 14 -17.25 -3.92 -13.85
N LEU A 15 -16.38 -4.92 -13.63
CA LEU A 15 -16.43 -6.16 -14.41
C LEU A 15 -17.66 -7.00 -14.11
N SER A 16 -18.16 -7.05 -12.87
CA SER A 16 -19.45 -7.72 -12.60
C SER A 16 -20.59 -7.01 -13.34
N LYS A 17 -20.69 -5.69 -13.22
CA LYS A 17 -21.76 -4.91 -13.88
C LYS A 17 -21.67 -4.97 -15.40
N SER A 18 -20.46 -4.96 -15.95
CA SER A 18 -20.26 -5.10 -17.40
C SER A 18 -20.43 -6.54 -17.87
N LEU A 19 -20.11 -7.57 -17.08
CA LEU A 19 -20.48 -8.96 -17.40
C LEU A 19 -21.99 -9.16 -17.34
N ASP A 20 -22.68 -8.60 -16.35
CA ASP A 20 -24.14 -8.67 -16.24
C ASP A 20 -24.78 -7.95 -17.43
N PHE A 21 -24.24 -6.79 -17.82
CA PHE A 21 -24.64 -6.07 -19.03
C PHE A 21 -24.33 -6.86 -20.31
N ILE A 22 -23.16 -7.51 -20.40
CA ILE A 22 -22.74 -8.33 -21.55
C ILE A 22 -23.55 -9.63 -21.63
N LEU A 23 -23.90 -10.26 -20.51
CA LEU A 23 -24.72 -11.48 -20.47
C LEU A 23 -26.19 -11.17 -20.82
N THR A 24 -26.72 -10.04 -20.34
CA THR A 24 -28.06 -9.56 -20.74
C THR A 24 -28.10 -9.07 -22.18
N THR A 25 -26.99 -8.53 -22.71
CA THR A 25 -26.92 -8.13 -24.12
C THR A 25 -26.54 -9.28 -25.06
N ASN A 26 -25.74 -10.28 -24.68
CA ASN A 26 -25.23 -11.31 -25.60
C ASN A 26 -26.33 -12.14 -26.28
N SER A 27 -27.49 -12.36 -25.64
CA SER A 27 -28.63 -13.01 -26.30
C SER A 27 -29.31 -12.13 -27.35
N GLN A 28 -29.21 -10.81 -27.23
CA GLN A 28 -29.74 -9.84 -28.20
C GLN A 28 -28.70 -9.29 -29.17
N LEU A 29 -27.41 -9.28 -28.80
CA LEU A 29 -26.32 -8.63 -29.52
C LEU A 29 -25.72 -9.54 -30.59
N PHE A 30 -25.63 -10.85 -30.36
CA PHE A 30 -25.08 -11.78 -31.36
C PHE A 30 -26.03 -11.97 -32.57
N GLU A 31 -27.34 -12.04 -32.31
CA GLU A 31 -28.36 -12.20 -33.34
C GLU A 31 -28.70 -10.87 -34.05
N SER A 32 -28.73 -9.75 -33.31
CA SER A 32 -28.94 -8.41 -33.89
C SER A 32 -27.73 -7.91 -34.70
N ASN A 33 -26.50 -8.18 -34.25
CA ASN A 33 -25.30 -7.69 -34.97
C ASN A 33 -25.07 -8.42 -36.30
N THR A 34 -25.37 -9.73 -36.36
CA THR A 34 -25.26 -10.49 -37.62
C THR A 34 -26.28 -10.01 -38.64
N ASN A 35 -27.53 -9.80 -38.21
CA ASN A 35 -28.61 -9.35 -39.09
C ASN A 35 -28.44 -7.89 -39.55
N ARG A 36 -27.95 -7.00 -38.68
CA ARG A 36 -27.77 -5.57 -39.00
C ARG A 36 -26.52 -5.34 -39.86
N MET A 37 -25.45 -6.09 -39.64
CA MET A 37 -24.25 -6.07 -40.48
C MET A 37 -24.54 -6.61 -41.90
N ASN A 38 -25.34 -7.67 -42.00
CA ASN A 38 -25.81 -8.19 -43.29
C ASN A 38 -26.73 -7.20 -44.03
N HIS A 39 -27.55 -6.41 -43.31
CA HIS A 39 -28.40 -5.38 -43.92
C HIS A 39 -27.61 -4.19 -44.47
N TYR A 40 -26.49 -3.79 -43.85
CA TYR A 40 -25.64 -2.71 -44.38
C TYR A 40 -24.71 -3.17 -45.51
N LEU A 41 -24.27 -4.44 -45.51
CA LEU A 41 -23.49 -5.01 -46.61
C LEU A 41 -24.29 -5.15 -47.92
N ASN A 42 -25.63 -5.25 -47.84
CA ASN A 42 -26.50 -5.37 -49.01
C ASN A 42 -26.89 -4.03 -49.67
N LYS A 43 -26.49 -2.88 -49.10
CA LYS A 43 -26.78 -1.54 -49.65
C LYS A 43 -25.46 -0.81 -49.91
N HIS A 44 -24.89 -1.03 -51.10
CA HIS A 44 -23.62 -0.45 -51.54
C HIS A 44 -23.70 1.08 -51.72
N ASP A 45 -23.59 1.84 -50.62
CA ASP A 45 -23.39 3.29 -50.61
C ASP A 45 -22.16 3.65 -49.76
N ASN A 46 -21.25 4.49 -50.25
CA ASN A 46 -20.02 4.89 -49.55
C ASN A 46 -20.26 5.53 -48.17
N SER A 47 -21.42 6.13 -47.94
CA SER A 47 -21.82 6.70 -46.64
C SER A 47 -22.10 5.61 -45.58
N SER A 48 -22.68 4.47 -45.98
CA SER A 48 -22.99 3.35 -45.09
C SER A 48 -21.72 2.66 -44.57
N LEU A 49 -20.66 2.65 -45.38
CA LEU A 49 -19.34 2.14 -45.00
C LEU A 49 -18.67 2.99 -43.90
N LEU A 50 -18.92 4.31 -43.92
CA LEU A 50 -18.38 5.24 -42.93
C LEU A 50 -19.04 5.06 -41.56
N PHE A 51 -20.37 4.87 -41.54
CA PHE A 51 -21.12 4.53 -40.32
C PHE A 51 -20.76 3.15 -39.77
N LEU A 52 -20.53 2.16 -40.64
CA LEU A 52 -20.03 0.84 -40.24
C LEU A 52 -18.66 0.93 -39.58
N ASN A 53 -17.73 1.68 -40.16
CA ASN A 53 -16.40 1.87 -39.59
C ASN A 53 -16.44 2.58 -38.23
N GLU A 54 -17.31 3.58 -38.06
CA GLU A 54 -17.49 4.26 -36.77
C GLU A 54 -18.09 3.32 -35.71
N TYR A 55 -19.08 2.50 -36.09
CA TYR A 55 -19.66 1.49 -35.21
C TYR A 55 -18.64 0.41 -34.80
N ILE A 56 -17.91 -0.15 -35.76
CA ILE A 56 -16.85 -1.15 -35.51
C ILE A 56 -15.78 -0.56 -34.59
N LYS A 57 -15.37 0.70 -34.81
CA LYS A 57 -14.39 1.39 -33.96
C LYS A 57 -14.89 1.53 -32.51
N ASN A 58 -16.15 1.94 -32.31
CA ASN A 58 -16.75 2.06 -30.98
C ASN A 58 -16.84 0.70 -30.25
N VAL A 59 -17.27 -0.35 -30.95
CA VAL A 59 -17.33 -1.72 -30.40
C VAL A 59 -15.92 -2.22 -30.03
N THR A 60 -14.95 -1.99 -30.91
CA THR A 60 -13.56 -2.40 -30.69
C THR A 60 -12.95 -1.69 -29.47
N GLU A 61 -13.21 -0.39 -29.29
CA GLU A 61 -12.74 0.35 -28.12
C GLU A 61 -13.40 -0.15 -26.81
N LYS A 62 -14.69 -0.50 -26.83
CA LYS A 62 -15.35 -1.13 -25.67
C LYS A 62 -14.74 -2.49 -25.33
N LEU A 63 -14.45 -3.33 -26.33
CA LEU A 63 -13.82 -4.64 -26.14
C LEU A 63 -12.40 -4.53 -25.58
N LYS A 64 -11.59 -3.59 -26.09
CA LYS A 64 -10.27 -3.27 -25.52
C LYS A 64 -10.39 -2.83 -24.06
N GLY A 65 -11.39 -2.02 -23.72
CA GLY A 65 -11.67 -1.62 -22.34
C GLY A 65 -11.90 -2.82 -21.42
N ILE A 66 -12.80 -3.74 -21.82
CA ILE A 66 -13.10 -4.97 -21.06
C ILE A 66 -11.86 -5.86 -20.91
N GLN A 67 -11.07 -5.99 -21.97
CA GLN A 67 -9.84 -6.79 -21.94
C GLN A 67 -8.80 -6.20 -20.96
N ARG A 68 -8.64 -4.87 -20.93
CA ARG A 68 -7.81 -4.18 -19.94
C ARG A 68 -8.28 -4.43 -18.51
N PHE A 69 -9.59 -4.39 -18.24
CA PHE A 69 -10.13 -4.67 -16.90
C PHE A 69 -9.92 -6.13 -16.49
N LYS A 70 -10.07 -7.10 -17.40
CA LYS A 70 -9.76 -8.52 -17.10
C LYS A 70 -8.29 -8.68 -16.72
N GLN A 71 -7.40 -8.01 -17.44
CA GLN A 71 -5.97 -8.03 -17.15
C GLN A 71 -5.66 -7.38 -15.79
N GLN A 72 -6.33 -6.27 -15.44
CA GLN A 72 -6.21 -5.64 -14.12
C GLN A 72 -6.66 -6.57 -12.99
N LEU A 73 -7.76 -7.30 -13.15
CA LEU A 73 -8.22 -8.28 -12.14
C LEU A 73 -7.28 -9.46 -11.98
N TYR A 74 -6.69 -9.95 -13.06
CA TYR A 74 -5.69 -11.00 -13.00
C TYR A 74 -4.47 -10.54 -12.18
N ILE A 75 -3.98 -9.33 -12.46
CA ILE A 75 -2.88 -8.71 -11.70
C ILE A 75 -3.27 -8.56 -10.22
N CYS A 76 -4.47 -8.07 -9.92
CA CYS A 76 -4.98 -7.95 -8.56
C CYS A 76 -5.00 -9.27 -7.79
N ASN A 77 -5.43 -10.36 -8.45
CA ASN A 77 -5.48 -11.68 -7.82
C ASN A 77 -4.07 -12.20 -7.50
N ILE A 78 -3.13 -12.04 -8.43
CA ILE A 78 -1.72 -12.40 -8.21
C ILE A 78 -1.11 -11.57 -7.08
N ILE A 79 -1.32 -10.25 -7.07
CA ILE A 79 -0.83 -9.37 -6.00
C ILE A 79 -1.39 -9.81 -4.65
N ASN A 80 -2.69 -10.13 -4.57
CA ASN A 80 -3.31 -10.55 -3.32
C ASN A 80 -2.74 -11.88 -2.82
N LEU A 81 -2.53 -12.86 -3.71
CA LEU A 81 -1.87 -14.13 -3.36
C LEU A 81 -0.44 -13.92 -2.88
N LEU A 82 0.35 -13.11 -3.59
CA LEU A 82 1.72 -12.78 -3.19
C LEU A 82 1.74 -12.15 -1.80
N TRP A 83 0.88 -11.15 -1.54
CA TRP A 83 0.80 -10.49 -0.23
C TRP A 83 0.29 -11.40 0.89
N MET A 84 -0.49 -12.43 0.58
CA MET A 84 -0.99 -13.36 1.57
C MET A 84 0.08 -14.37 2.02
N TYR A 85 0.88 -14.89 1.08
CA TYR A 85 1.81 -16.00 1.33
C TYR A 85 3.28 -15.60 1.46
N ILE A 86 3.76 -14.59 0.73
CA ILE A 86 5.17 -14.22 0.76
C ILE A 86 5.60 -13.62 2.11
N PRO A 87 4.88 -12.66 2.71
CA PRO A 87 5.29 -12.06 3.98
C PRO A 87 5.51 -13.06 5.13
N PRO A 88 4.64 -14.04 5.41
CA PRO A 88 4.87 -14.98 6.51
C PRO A 88 6.05 -15.92 6.22
N ILE A 89 6.30 -16.28 4.96
CA ILE A 89 7.47 -17.09 4.57
C ILE A 89 8.76 -16.31 4.83
N ILE A 90 8.82 -15.05 4.38
CA ILE A 90 9.97 -14.17 4.63
C ILE A 90 10.16 -13.93 6.12
N PHE A 91 9.07 -13.76 6.88
CA PHE A 91 9.15 -13.58 8.33
C PHE A 91 9.76 -14.81 9.01
N ILE A 92 9.25 -16.01 8.74
CA ILE A 92 9.75 -17.25 9.37
C ILE A 92 11.22 -17.48 9.00
N LEU A 93 11.57 -17.42 7.72
CA LEU A 93 12.95 -17.66 7.27
C LEU A 93 13.90 -16.56 7.77
N GLY A 94 13.45 -15.31 7.74
CA GLY A 94 14.20 -14.16 8.22
C GLY A 94 14.46 -14.22 9.72
N SER A 95 13.43 -14.49 10.53
CA SER A 95 13.57 -14.62 11.98
C SER A 95 14.46 -15.81 12.35
N LEU A 96 14.31 -16.96 11.71
CA LEU A 96 15.20 -18.11 11.93
C LEU A 96 16.66 -17.74 11.62
N GLY A 97 16.92 -17.08 10.49
CA GLY A 97 18.26 -16.63 10.10
C GLY A 97 18.87 -15.62 11.07
N ASN A 98 18.09 -14.62 11.49
CA ASN A 98 18.53 -13.58 12.42
C ASN A 98 18.80 -14.15 13.82
N ILE A 99 17.91 -14.99 14.33
CA ILE A 99 18.06 -15.64 15.65
C ILE A 99 19.29 -16.55 15.64
N LEU A 100 19.44 -17.39 14.61
CA LEU A 100 20.59 -18.28 14.49
C LEU A 100 21.90 -17.48 14.42
N SER A 101 21.93 -16.40 13.62
CA SER A 101 23.07 -15.49 13.54
C SER A 101 23.42 -14.93 14.92
N PHE A 102 22.42 -14.42 15.66
CA PHE A 102 22.63 -13.89 17.00
C PHE A 102 23.21 -14.95 17.96
N VAL A 103 22.66 -16.16 17.98
CA VAL A 103 23.09 -17.25 18.88
C VAL A 103 24.51 -17.70 18.57
N ILE A 104 24.82 -17.96 17.29
CA ILE A 104 26.14 -18.43 16.86
C ILE A 104 27.21 -17.35 17.15
N LEU A 105 26.93 -16.10 16.81
CA LEU A 105 27.88 -15.01 16.97
C LEU A 105 28.11 -14.63 18.44
N ARG A 106 27.11 -14.85 19.31
CA ARG A 106 27.26 -14.72 20.77
C ARG A 106 28.14 -15.81 21.38
N HIS A 107 28.12 -17.02 20.80
CA HIS A 107 28.85 -18.18 21.32
C HIS A 107 30.29 -18.30 20.80
N SER A 108 30.70 -17.50 19.80
CA SER A 108 32.03 -17.65 19.20
C SER A 108 33.16 -17.37 20.21
N SER A 109 33.70 -18.44 20.80
CA SER A 109 34.90 -18.49 21.64
C SER A 109 36.19 -18.20 20.84
N THR A 110 36.08 -18.01 19.53
CA THR A 110 37.19 -17.90 18.59
C THR A 110 37.20 -16.52 17.94
N GLY A 111 38.09 -15.65 18.43
CA GLY A 111 38.56 -14.45 17.74
C GLY A 111 37.66 -13.23 17.85
N SER A 112 38.17 -12.19 18.50
CA SER A 112 37.58 -10.85 18.71
C SER A 112 37.43 -10.05 17.40
N MET A 113 36.76 -10.62 16.38
CA MET A 113 36.55 -9.98 15.09
C MET A 113 35.45 -8.92 15.21
N THR A 114 35.76 -7.69 14.79
CA THR A 114 34.81 -6.57 14.79
C THR A 114 33.58 -6.81 13.90
N ILE A 115 33.66 -7.66 12.88
CA ILE A 115 32.51 -8.15 12.09
C ILE A 115 31.39 -8.67 12.99
N PHE A 116 31.72 -9.46 14.01
CA PHE A 116 30.70 -10.14 14.81
C PHE A 116 29.83 -9.11 15.55
N VAL A 117 30.38 -7.98 15.95
CA VAL A 117 29.62 -6.88 16.58
C VAL A 117 28.62 -6.27 15.60
N TYR A 118 29.03 -6.00 14.36
CA TYR A 118 28.13 -5.50 13.33
C TYR A 118 27.02 -6.49 13.01
N LEU A 119 27.37 -7.78 12.87
CA LEU A 119 26.39 -8.82 12.54
C LEU A 119 25.38 -9.06 13.68
N ILE A 120 25.82 -9.05 14.94
CA ILE A 120 24.92 -9.13 16.11
C ILE A 120 24.00 -7.91 16.18
N ALA A 121 24.55 -6.70 16.00
CA ALA A 121 23.73 -5.50 16.00
C ALA A 121 22.71 -5.52 14.86
N ARG A 122 23.14 -5.92 13.66
CA ARG A 122 22.30 -6.03 12.48
C ARG A 122 21.21 -7.08 12.62
N SER A 123 21.49 -8.26 13.19
CA SER A 123 20.47 -9.30 13.39
C SER A 123 19.35 -8.82 14.32
N ILE A 124 19.66 -8.01 15.34
CA ILE A 124 18.65 -7.41 16.21
C ILE A 124 17.80 -6.40 15.43
N VAL A 125 18.44 -5.53 14.65
CA VAL A 125 17.75 -4.50 13.85
C VAL A 125 16.86 -5.13 12.78
N ASP A 126 17.36 -6.15 12.07
CA ASP A 126 16.62 -6.85 11.02
C ASP A 126 15.40 -7.58 11.61
N GLU A 127 15.49 -8.13 12.83
CA GLU A 127 14.32 -8.70 13.53
C GLU A 127 13.27 -7.64 13.86
N ILE A 128 13.70 -6.46 14.34
CA ILE A 128 12.79 -5.32 14.60
C ILE A 128 12.10 -4.88 13.31
N VAL A 129 12.82 -4.82 12.17
CA VAL A 129 12.25 -4.48 10.86
C VAL A 129 11.22 -5.52 10.42
N LEU A 130 11.50 -6.81 10.61
CA LEU A 130 10.56 -7.87 10.26
C LEU A 130 9.27 -7.80 11.09
N ILE A 131 9.38 -7.56 12.40
CA ILE A 131 8.21 -7.45 13.29
C ILE A 131 7.39 -6.18 13.00
N ILE A 132 8.03 -5.01 12.97
CA ILE A 132 7.33 -3.71 12.90
C ILE A 132 6.94 -3.34 11.46
N GLY A 133 7.76 -3.75 10.50
CA GLY A 133 7.57 -3.48 9.07
C GLY A 133 6.71 -4.53 8.39
N LEU A 134 7.18 -5.77 8.34
CA LEU A 134 6.60 -6.82 7.51
C LEU A 134 5.38 -7.49 8.17
N LEU A 135 5.57 -8.02 9.39
CA LEU A 135 4.54 -8.75 10.12
C LEU A 135 3.31 -7.87 10.38
N ARG A 136 3.54 -6.63 10.79
CA ARG A 136 2.47 -5.62 10.93
C ARG A 136 1.67 -5.44 9.64
N ARG A 137 2.33 -5.14 8.52
CA ARG A 137 1.64 -4.89 7.23
C ARG A 137 0.86 -6.10 6.76
N TRP A 138 1.36 -7.30 7.05
CA TRP A 138 0.68 -8.55 6.76
C TRP A 138 -0.57 -8.73 7.64
N PHE A 139 -0.47 -8.45 8.94
CA PHE A 139 -1.63 -8.48 9.85
C PHE A 139 -2.68 -7.42 9.51
N ASP A 140 -2.27 -6.20 9.16
CA ASP A 140 -3.16 -5.13 8.68
C ASP A 140 -4.00 -5.63 7.48
N LYS A 141 -3.42 -6.47 6.63
CA LYS A 141 -4.06 -7.03 5.44
C LYS A 141 -5.00 -8.20 5.74
N ILE A 142 -4.70 -9.03 6.74
CA ILE A 142 -5.54 -10.18 7.12
C ILE A 142 -6.78 -9.74 7.88
N PHE A 143 -6.62 -8.81 8.83
CA PHE A 143 -7.70 -8.41 9.72
C PHE A 143 -8.55 -7.25 9.19
N ASP A 144 -8.21 -6.68 8.01
CA ASP A 144 -8.80 -5.45 7.46
C ASP A 144 -8.84 -4.28 8.46
N THR A 145 -8.04 -4.39 9.54
CA THR A 145 -7.90 -3.40 10.59
C THR A 145 -6.46 -2.92 10.61
N LYS A 146 -6.29 -1.62 10.40
CA LYS A 146 -5.00 -0.95 10.52
C LYS A 146 -4.63 -0.82 12.00
N PHE A 147 -3.64 -1.58 12.47
CA PHE A 147 -3.13 -1.51 13.84
C PHE A 147 -2.57 -0.11 14.16
N GLU A 148 -2.09 0.60 13.13
CA GLU A 148 -1.70 2.02 13.20
C GLU A 148 -2.86 2.94 13.60
N ASN A 149 -4.11 2.56 13.35
CA ASN A 149 -5.29 3.38 13.65
C ASN A 149 -5.91 3.07 15.02
N THR A 150 -5.41 2.06 15.75
CA THR A 150 -6.00 1.65 17.03
C THR A 150 -5.68 2.63 18.16
N SER A 151 -4.50 3.27 18.13
CA SER A 151 -4.16 4.29 19.12
C SER A 151 -3.12 5.27 18.59
N ASN A 152 -3.19 6.51 19.08
CA ASN A 152 -2.26 7.58 18.69
C ASN A 152 -0.82 7.23 19.08
N PHE A 153 -0.65 6.49 20.18
CA PHE A 153 0.64 5.99 20.61
C PHE A 153 1.22 4.96 19.63
N MET A 154 0.42 3.98 19.19
CA MET A 154 0.86 2.95 18.23
C MET A 154 1.21 3.57 16.88
N CYS A 155 0.38 4.47 16.36
CA CYS A 155 0.64 5.25 15.14
C CYS A 155 2.05 5.89 15.16
N LYS A 156 2.38 6.59 16.24
CA LYS A 156 3.68 7.26 16.40
C LYS A 156 4.84 6.26 16.53
N MET A 157 4.71 5.26 17.41
CA MET A 157 5.76 4.29 17.68
C MET A 157 6.11 3.43 16.45
N ILE A 158 5.10 3.06 15.67
CA ILE A 158 5.27 2.26 14.45
C ILE A 158 6.08 3.04 13.40
N HIS A 159 5.73 4.30 13.16
CA HIS A 159 6.45 5.15 12.21
C HIS A 159 7.88 5.46 12.69
N PHE A 160 8.03 5.74 13.98
CA PHE A 160 9.33 5.96 14.60
C PHE A 160 10.23 4.73 14.47
N TRP A 161 9.80 3.58 14.97
CA TRP A 161 10.62 2.37 14.96
C TRP A 161 10.84 1.81 13.56
N GLY A 162 9.82 1.85 12.69
CA GLY A 162 9.96 1.41 11.31
C GLY A 162 11.00 2.23 10.53
N THR A 163 11.01 3.54 10.71
CA THR A 163 11.98 4.41 10.02
C THR A 163 13.37 4.33 10.66
N SER A 164 13.43 4.36 11.99
CA SER A 164 14.70 4.28 12.73
C SER A 164 15.46 2.98 12.46
N SER A 165 14.76 1.85 12.51
CA SER A 165 15.37 0.54 12.24
C SER A 165 15.82 0.38 10.78
N SER A 166 15.02 0.87 9.82
CA SER A 166 15.40 0.85 8.41
C SER A 166 16.64 1.70 8.13
N LEU A 167 16.73 2.91 8.70
CA LEU A 167 17.92 3.75 8.56
C LEU A 167 19.14 3.10 9.20
N LEU A 168 18.97 2.56 10.42
CA LEU A 168 20.05 1.92 11.14
C LEU A 168 20.60 0.69 10.40
N SER A 169 19.74 -0.17 9.81
CA SER A 169 20.20 -1.35 9.05
C SER A 169 21.06 -0.96 7.84
N VAL A 170 20.69 0.10 7.12
CA VAL A 170 21.48 0.64 6.00
C VAL A 170 22.83 1.17 6.49
N TRP A 171 22.85 2.01 7.52
CA TRP A 171 24.10 2.57 8.06
C TRP A 171 25.02 1.52 8.69
N LEU A 172 24.47 0.48 9.33
CA LEU A 172 25.24 -0.66 9.81
C LEU A 172 25.88 -1.43 8.64
N THR A 173 25.15 -1.62 7.55
CA THR A 173 25.68 -2.25 6.34
C THR A 173 26.81 -1.43 5.72
N VAL A 174 26.60 -0.12 5.55
CA VAL A 174 27.61 0.82 5.02
C VAL A 174 28.86 0.84 5.90
N SER A 175 28.69 0.88 7.22
CA SER A 175 29.81 0.91 8.16
C SER A 175 30.62 -0.39 8.12
N LEU A 176 29.93 -1.53 8.06
CA LEU A 176 30.58 -2.84 7.94
C LEU A 176 31.37 -2.96 6.63
N THR A 177 30.78 -2.57 5.50
CA THR A 177 31.47 -2.65 4.20
C THR A 177 32.63 -1.66 4.12
N ALA A 178 32.46 -0.45 4.67
CA ALA A 178 33.54 0.54 4.75
C ALA A 178 34.71 0.04 5.60
N GLU A 179 34.44 -0.53 6.78
CA GLU A 179 35.48 -1.17 7.61
C GLU A 179 36.22 -2.26 6.82
N ARG A 180 35.49 -3.15 6.15
CA ARG A 180 36.10 -4.25 5.39
C ARG A 180 36.94 -3.73 4.22
N ALA A 181 36.46 -2.72 3.51
CA ALA A 181 37.21 -2.06 2.44
C ALA A 181 38.51 -1.43 2.96
N LEU A 182 38.47 -0.78 4.13
CA LEU A 182 39.66 -0.20 4.76
C LEU A 182 40.67 -1.26 5.19
N VAL A 183 40.21 -2.37 5.77
CA VAL A 183 41.09 -3.49 6.18
C VAL A 183 41.77 -4.14 4.98
N VAL A 184 41.06 -4.31 3.85
CA VAL A 184 41.61 -4.87 2.62
C VAL A 184 42.61 -3.93 1.95
N SER A 185 42.31 -2.63 1.89
CA SER A 185 43.16 -1.64 1.24
C SER A 185 44.39 -1.25 2.07
N PHE A 186 44.29 -1.25 3.40
CA PHE A 186 45.35 -0.77 4.30
C PHE A 186 45.54 -1.69 5.52
N PRO A 187 45.98 -2.94 5.32
CA PRO A 187 46.00 -3.98 6.36
C PRO A 187 46.84 -3.61 7.60
N LEU A 188 47.98 -2.92 7.42
CA LEU A 188 48.93 -2.60 8.50
C LEU A 188 48.48 -1.41 9.39
N HIS A 189 47.85 -0.39 8.80
CA HIS A 189 47.44 0.80 9.55
C HIS A 189 46.08 0.60 10.22
N VAL A 190 45.15 -0.07 9.54
CA VAL A 190 43.74 -0.16 9.98
C VAL A 190 43.56 -1.20 11.10
N SER A 191 44.33 -2.28 11.09
CA SER A 191 44.29 -3.31 12.16
C SER A 191 44.63 -2.76 13.55
N ARG A 192 45.38 -1.65 13.63
CA ARG A 192 45.71 -0.98 14.90
C ARG A 192 44.66 0.07 15.31
N LEU A 193 43.92 0.63 14.34
CA LEU A 193 42.93 1.68 14.57
C LEU A 193 41.56 1.12 14.96
N ILE A 194 41.22 -0.05 14.41
CA ILE A 194 39.92 -0.71 14.61
C ILE A 194 40.01 -1.62 15.83
N SER A 195 39.11 -1.39 16.79
CA SER A 195 39.02 -2.16 18.02
C SER A 195 37.55 -2.42 18.36
N TYR A 196 37.28 -3.53 19.03
CA TYR A 196 35.95 -3.93 19.47
C TYR A 196 35.20 -2.80 20.20
N ASN A 197 35.86 -2.13 21.15
CA ASN A 197 35.22 -1.06 21.93
C ASN A 197 34.85 0.16 21.07
N ARG A 198 35.71 0.49 20.09
CA ARG A 198 35.45 1.61 19.18
C ARG A 198 34.29 1.29 18.24
N VAL A 199 34.26 0.10 17.67
CA VAL A 199 33.16 -0.37 16.81
C VAL A 199 31.84 -0.40 17.57
N ARG A 200 31.85 -0.92 18.81
CA ARG A 200 30.67 -0.90 19.68
C ARG A 200 30.19 0.53 19.93
N ASN A 201 31.09 1.46 20.24
CA ASN A 201 30.72 2.87 20.43
C ASN A 201 30.18 3.50 19.14
N LEU A 202 30.77 3.22 17.98
CA LEU A 202 30.28 3.69 16.68
C LEU A 202 28.85 3.21 16.42
N ILE A 203 28.54 1.94 16.69
CA ILE A 203 27.19 1.37 16.53
C ILE A 203 26.20 2.07 17.46
N ILE A 204 26.58 2.31 18.72
CA ILE A 204 25.73 3.03 19.68
C ILE A 204 25.46 4.46 19.20
N ILE A 205 26.49 5.19 18.76
CA ILE A 205 26.34 6.55 18.24
C ILE A 205 25.44 6.57 17.00
N LEU A 206 25.64 5.64 16.06
CA LEU A 206 24.78 5.51 14.87
C LEU A 206 23.34 5.21 15.25
N SER A 207 23.10 4.35 16.24
CA SER A 207 21.75 4.03 16.72
C SER A 207 21.05 5.26 17.31
N ILE A 208 21.77 6.07 18.09
CA ILE A 208 21.25 7.30 18.69
C ILE A 208 20.97 8.34 17.59
N LEU A 209 21.88 8.53 16.64
CA LEU A 209 21.69 9.45 15.53
C LEU A 209 20.47 9.07 14.68
N CYS A 210 20.32 7.80 14.33
CA CYS A 210 19.14 7.33 13.58
C CYS A 210 17.84 7.50 14.37
N ALA A 211 17.87 7.29 15.69
CA ALA A 211 16.72 7.54 16.56
C ALA A 211 16.34 9.03 16.60
N ILE A 212 17.32 9.93 16.75
CA ILE A 212 17.09 11.39 16.75
C ILE A 212 16.50 11.84 15.41
N LEU A 213 17.07 11.37 14.29
CA LEU A 213 16.54 11.69 12.96
C LEU A 213 15.10 11.19 12.79
N SER A 214 14.75 10.06 13.39
CA SER A 214 13.39 9.50 13.31
C SER A 214 12.42 10.11 14.31
N LEU A 215 12.90 10.87 15.30
CA LEU A 215 12.08 11.44 16.36
C LEU A 215 11.02 12.42 15.84
N HIS A 216 11.27 13.07 14.70
CA HIS A 216 10.31 13.99 14.09
C HIS A 216 8.95 13.31 13.83
N PHE A 217 8.91 12.01 13.52
CA PHE A 217 7.66 11.27 13.31
C PHE A 217 6.75 11.25 14.55
N CYS A 218 7.29 11.35 15.76
CA CYS A 218 6.49 11.42 16.99
C CYS A 218 5.65 12.71 17.09
N PHE A 219 6.06 13.76 16.39
CA PHE A 219 5.39 15.07 16.34
C PHE A 219 4.60 15.25 15.04
N THR A 220 5.13 14.77 13.92
CA THR A 220 4.55 14.98 12.59
C THR A 220 3.37 14.06 12.30
N VAL A 221 3.30 12.87 12.92
CA VAL A 221 2.27 11.85 12.65
C VAL A 221 1.31 11.70 13.82
N GLY A 222 0.03 11.51 13.52
CA GLY A 222 -1.02 11.31 14.50
C GLY A 222 -2.29 10.74 13.89
N ILE A 223 -3.28 10.46 14.73
CA ILE A 223 -4.60 10.03 14.27
C ILE A 223 -5.40 11.24 13.79
N THR A 224 -5.87 11.17 12.56
CA THR A 224 -6.88 12.09 12.02
C THR A 224 -8.21 11.35 11.89
N SER A 225 -9.30 11.98 12.30
CA SER A 225 -10.66 11.44 12.17
C SER A 225 -11.33 12.02 10.93
N ASN A 226 -11.44 11.20 9.88
CA ASN A 226 -12.22 11.55 8.71
C ASN A 226 -13.65 11.03 8.90
N CYS A 227 -14.58 11.94 9.21
CA CYS A 227 -15.98 11.60 9.38
C CYS A 227 -16.72 11.72 8.04
N SER A 228 -17.31 10.62 7.57
CA SER A 228 -18.15 10.61 6.37
C SER A 228 -19.62 10.42 6.75
N HIS A 229 -20.50 11.26 6.21
CA HIS A 229 -21.94 11.10 6.36
C HIS A 229 -22.41 9.90 5.54
N LYS A 230 -22.80 8.81 6.19
CA LYS A 230 -23.48 7.71 5.53
C LYS A 230 -24.99 7.98 5.59
N PHE A 231 -25.59 8.36 4.47
CA PHE A 231 -27.05 8.42 4.35
C PHE A 231 -27.58 6.98 4.43
N SER A 232 -28.21 6.65 5.56
CA SER A 232 -28.98 5.42 5.71
C SER A 232 -30.15 5.47 4.72
N LYS A 233 -30.16 4.62 3.68
CA LYS A 233 -31.34 4.50 2.80
C LYS A 233 -32.51 3.93 3.63
N PRO A 234 -33.70 4.55 3.62
CA PRO A 234 -34.89 3.90 4.16
C PRO A 234 -35.28 2.72 3.27
N SER A 235 -35.69 1.63 3.91
CA SER A 235 -36.28 0.47 3.27
C SER A 235 -37.72 0.79 2.84
N SER A 236 -37.90 1.32 1.63
CA SER A 236 -39.16 1.25 0.88
C SER A 236 -39.01 1.86 -0.52
N SER A 237 -39.18 1.01 -1.53
CA SER A 237 -39.76 1.24 -2.87
C SER A 237 -39.68 2.62 -3.57
N SER A 238 -39.25 2.55 -4.84
CA SER A 238 -39.63 3.39 -6.01
C SER A 238 -38.79 4.63 -6.38
N SER A 239 -38.22 4.53 -7.60
CA SER A 239 -38.15 5.54 -8.69
C SER A 239 -37.32 6.82 -8.58
N SER A 240 -36.45 7.02 -9.60
CA SER A 240 -36.01 8.27 -10.31
C SER A 240 -35.73 9.53 -9.47
N SER A 241 -34.66 10.32 -9.65
CA SER A 241 -34.00 10.81 -10.86
C SER A 241 -32.76 11.62 -10.47
N TRP A 242 -31.84 11.80 -11.42
CA TRP A 242 -30.66 12.66 -11.31
C TRP A 242 -31.02 14.13 -11.10
N LEU A 243 -30.31 14.82 -10.20
CA LEU A 243 -30.18 16.28 -10.21
C LEU A 243 -28.81 16.68 -9.62
N THR A 244 -27.91 17.01 -10.52
CA THR A 244 -26.69 17.79 -10.28
C THR A 244 -27.05 19.26 -10.11
N THR A 245 -26.59 19.91 -9.04
CA THR A 245 -26.41 21.37 -9.05
C THR A 245 -25.33 21.81 -8.06
N ASN A 246 -24.45 22.68 -8.54
CA ASN A 246 -23.39 23.36 -7.82
C ASN A 246 -23.92 24.54 -6.99
N GLN A 247 -23.20 24.81 -5.89
CA GLN A 247 -22.91 26.11 -5.29
C GLN A 247 -23.92 26.84 -4.36
N THR A 248 -23.28 27.39 -3.31
CA THR A 248 -23.57 28.61 -2.52
C THR A 248 -24.72 28.63 -1.49
N ILE A 249 -24.32 28.44 -0.23
CA ILE A 249 -24.52 29.28 0.98
C ILE A 249 -25.84 30.08 1.14
N GLN A 250 -26.41 29.87 2.33
CA GLN A 250 -27.30 30.72 3.15
C GLN A 250 -28.83 30.55 3.12
N MET A 251 -29.27 29.84 4.16
CA MET A 251 -30.38 30.12 5.11
C MET A 251 -31.59 30.93 4.60
N ASN A 252 -32.71 30.22 4.39
CA ASN A 252 -33.95 30.36 5.16
C ASN A 252 -35.07 29.63 4.41
N LEU A 253 -35.78 28.74 5.12
CA LEU A 253 -37.21 28.45 5.02
C LEU A 253 -37.49 26.99 5.44
N THR A 254 -38.07 26.90 6.63
CA THR A 254 -38.98 25.87 7.15
C THR A 254 -39.43 24.80 6.14
N ILE A 255 -38.85 23.60 6.24
CA ILE A 255 -39.38 22.35 5.68
C ILE A 255 -39.33 21.33 6.83
N PRO A 256 -40.39 20.53 7.07
CA PRO A 256 -40.55 19.75 8.30
C PRO A 256 -39.41 18.75 8.46
N PHE A 257 -38.91 18.66 9.69
CA PHE A 257 -37.87 17.73 10.13
C PHE A 257 -38.24 16.28 9.77
N ILE A 258 -37.81 15.81 8.61
CA ILE A 258 -37.60 14.39 8.39
C ILE A 258 -36.36 14.05 9.20
N ASN A 259 -36.57 13.42 10.35
CA ASN A 259 -35.52 13.01 11.27
C ASN A 259 -34.69 11.87 10.64
N TYR A 260 -33.74 12.24 9.77
CA TYR A 260 -32.75 11.30 9.26
C TYR A 260 -31.75 11.02 10.39
N ASN A 261 -31.80 9.81 10.94
CA ASN A 261 -30.74 9.27 11.79
C ASN A 261 -29.44 9.17 10.98
N THR A 262 -28.67 10.25 10.96
CA THR A 262 -27.34 10.30 10.39
C THR A 262 -26.37 9.65 11.39
N LYS A 263 -26.06 8.37 11.18
CA LYS A 263 -24.94 7.76 11.89
C LYS A 263 -23.65 8.30 11.27
N ILE A 264 -23.03 9.27 11.93
CA ILE A 264 -21.69 9.74 11.61
C ILE A 264 -20.73 8.58 11.92
N LYS A 265 -20.15 7.96 10.89
CA LYS A 265 -19.08 6.97 11.07
C LYS A 265 -17.76 7.70 10.83
N CYS A 266 -17.05 7.99 11.92
CA CYS A 266 -15.69 8.51 11.84
C CYS A 266 -14.73 7.34 11.66
N PHE A 267 -13.86 7.45 10.66
CA PHE A 267 -12.75 6.52 10.46
C PHE A 267 -11.48 7.19 10.97
N GLU A 268 -10.89 6.61 12.01
CA GLU A 268 -9.57 7.02 12.50
C GLU A 268 -8.51 6.51 11.53
N GLN A 269 -7.67 7.41 11.02
CA GLN A 269 -6.55 7.08 10.17
C GLN A 269 -5.26 7.74 10.67
N CYS A 270 -4.21 6.93 10.85
CA CYS A 270 -2.86 7.40 11.10
C CYS A 270 -2.34 8.10 9.82
N SER A 271 -2.09 9.41 9.92
CA SER A 271 -1.58 10.23 8.82
C SER A 271 -0.71 11.36 9.34
N ILE A 272 0.04 12.02 8.45
CA ILE A 272 0.72 13.27 8.78
C ILE A 272 -0.35 14.28 9.22
N LEU A 273 -0.10 15.00 10.32
CA LEU A 273 -1.03 16.01 10.81
C LEU A 273 -1.21 17.11 9.76
N PRO A 274 -2.42 17.67 9.61
CA PRO A 274 -2.72 18.68 8.60
C PRO A 274 -1.84 19.93 8.71
N GLN A 275 -1.35 20.26 9.92
CA GLN A 275 -0.42 21.37 10.17
C GLN A 275 0.97 21.15 9.52
N TYR A 276 1.34 19.91 9.19
CA TYR A 276 2.59 19.54 8.53
C TYR A 276 2.36 18.99 7.12
N SER A 277 1.23 19.30 6.50
CA SER A 277 0.88 18.83 5.14
C SER A 277 1.88 19.25 4.06
N SER A 278 2.63 20.34 4.27
CA SER A 278 3.73 20.77 3.38
C SER A 278 4.98 19.88 3.44
N LEU A 279 5.11 19.06 4.48
CA LEU A 279 6.17 18.04 4.63
C LEU A 279 5.72 16.65 4.17
N ASN A 280 4.52 16.55 3.60
CA ASN A 280 4.04 15.31 3.00
C ASN A 280 4.73 15.12 1.63
N TRP A 281 5.91 14.50 1.63
CA TRP A 281 6.67 14.16 0.42
C TRP A 281 6.14 12.90 -0.29
N TYR A 282 4.82 12.64 -0.22
CA TYR A 282 4.11 11.53 -0.87
C TYR A 282 2.77 11.97 -1.44
#